data_AF-A0AA40WFR0-F1
#
_entry.id   AF-A0AA40WFR0-F1
#
_cell.length_a   1.000
_cell.length_b   1.000
_cell.length_c   1.000
_cell.angle_alpha   90.00
_cell.angle_beta   90.00
_cell.angle_gamma   90.00
#
_symmetry.space_group_name_H-M   'P 1'
#
loop_
_entity.id
_entity.type
_entity.pdbx_description
1 polymer ?
#
loop_
_entity_poly.entity_id
_entity_poly.type
_entity_poly.pdbx_seq_one_letter_code
_entity_poly.pdbx_strand_id
1 'polypeptide(L)' 'EEYGLESLRIKLVGVIPDGQSVVRASSKGDTVILDATADAGKAYADNVDRLLGEERPFRFIEEGKKGFLKRLFGG' A
#
# COMPACT_ATOMS: atom_id res chain seq x y z
N GLU A 1 -12.77 9.43 16.15
CA GLU A 1 -12.85 8.07 16.73
C GLU A 1 -11.67 7.28 16.23
N GLU A 2 -10.71 7.02 17.11
CA GLU A 2 -9.43 6.37 16.79
C GLU A 2 -9.50 4.91 17.22
N TYR A 3 -10.35 4.13 16.57
CA TYR A 3 -10.29 2.66 16.67
C TYR A 3 -9.34 2.16 15.58
N GLY A 4 -8.05 2.46 15.75
CA GLY A 4 -6.98 2.04 14.86
C GLY A 4 -6.68 0.54 14.96
N LEU A 5 -5.68 0.09 14.20
CA LEU A 5 -5.16 -1.28 14.23
C LEU A 5 -4.81 -1.74 15.65
N GLU A 6 -4.42 -0.84 16.56
CA GLU A 6 -4.16 -1.14 17.97
C GLU A 6 -5.33 -1.80 18.72
N SER A 7 -6.57 -1.52 18.32
CA SER A 7 -7.75 -2.14 18.95
C SER A 7 -7.96 -3.60 18.51
N LEU A 8 -7.47 -3.94 17.32
CA LEU A 8 -7.58 -5.25 16.71
C LEU A 8 -6.32 -6.05 17.08
N ARG A 9 -6.42 -6.92 18.09
CA ARG A 9 -5.29 -7.75 18.59
C ARG A 9 -4.92 -8.89 17.62
N ILE A 10 -4.72 -8.56 16.35
CA ILE A 10 -4.41 -9.49 15.26
C ILE A 10 -3.15 -9.02 14.54
N LYS A 11 -2.42 -9.96 13.95
CA LYS A 11 -1.25 -9.65 13.14
C LYS A 11 -1.68 -8.95 11.86
N LEU A 12 -1.15 -7.76 11.61
CA LEU A 12 -1.32 -7.08 10.33
C LEU A 12 -0.59 -7.87 9.22
N VAL A 13 -1.32 -8.26 8.18
CA VAL A 13 -0.77 -8.97 7.01
C VAL A 13 -0.33 -7.97 5.93
N GLY A 14 -1.00 -6.83 5.81
CA GLY A 14 -0.79 -5.94 4.68
C GLY A 14 -1.48 -4.60 4.81
N VAL A 15 -0.94 -3.61 4.09
CA VAL A 15 -1.61 -2.33 3.84
C VAL A 15 -1.69 -2.16 2.32
N ILE A 16 -2.89 -1.96 1.80
CA ILE A 16 -3.11 -1.72 0.37
C ILE A 16 -3.36 -0.22 0.20
N PRO A 17 -2.52 0.53 -0.53
CA PRO A 17 -2.78 1.93 -0.79
C PRO A 17 -3.98 2.08 -1.73
N ASP A 18 -4.83 3.06 -1.45
CA ASP A 18 -5.88 3.47 -2.39
C ASP A 18 -5.26 4.00 -3.68
N GLY A 19 -5.92 3.77 -4.82
CA GLY A 19 -5.38 4.24 -6.09
C GLY A 19 -6.25 3.98 -7.32
N GLN A 20 -6.02 4.80 -8.34
CA GLN A 20 -6.69 4.70 -9.65
C GLN A 20 -6.42 3.37 -10.37
N SER A 21 -5.29 2.71 -10.08
CA SER A 21 -4.97 1.40 -10.64
C SER A 21 -5.99 0.33 -10.24
N VAL A 22 -6.52 0.37 -9.01
CA VAL A 22 -7.54 -0.57 -8.53
C VAL A 22 -8.86 -0.38 -9.30
N VAL A 23 -9.28 0.87 -9.47
CA VAL A 23 -10.49 1.23 -10.22
C VAL A 23 -10.36 0.79 -11.69
N ARG A 24 -9.21 1.07 -12.32
CA ARG A 24 -8.95 0.69 -13.72
C ARG A 24 -8.95 -0.83 -13.92
N ALA A 25 -8.35 -1.58 -13.00
CA ALA A 25 -8.35 -3.04 -13.06
C ALA A 25 -9.77 -3.60 -12.96
N SER A 26 -10.55 -3.11 -11.98
CA SER A 26 -11.96 -3.47 -11.81
C SER A 26 -12.80 -3.20 -13.06
N SER A 27 -12.70 -2.00 -13.65
CA SER A 27 -13.45 -1.64 -14.86
C SER A 27 -13.10 -2.50 -16.08
N LYS A 28 -11.93 -3.16 -16.09
CA LYS A 28 -11.51 -4.08 -17.15
C LYS A 28 -11.84 -5.55 -16.85
N GLY A 29 -12.33 -5.86 -15.65
CA GLY A 29 -12.49 -7.23 -15.19
C GLY A 29 -11.18 -7.94 -14.84
N ASP A 30 -10.11 -7.17 -14.61
CA ASP A 30 -8.77 -7.68 -14.27
C ASP A 30 -8.47 -7.47 -12.77
N THR A 31 -7.45 -8.18 -12.27
CA THR A 31 -6.95 -8.01 -10.90
C THR A 31 -5.72 -7.10 -10.87
N VAL A 32 -5.69 -6.13 -9.94
CA VAL A 32 -4.61 -5.14 -9.84
C VAL A 32 -3.22 -5.74 -9.56
N ILE A 33 -3.14 -6.96 -9.00
CA ILE A 33 -1.87 -7.66 -8.76
C ILE A 33 -1.11 -7.98 -10.06
N LEU A 34 -1.80 -8.04 -11.20
CA LEU A 34 -1.17 -8.27 -12.51
C LEU A 34 -0.40 -7.04 -13.03
N ASP A 35 -0.68 -5.85 -12.49
CA ASP A 35 0.07 -4.65 -12.80
C ASP A 35 1.25 -4.51 -11.83
N ALA A 36 2.41 -5.04 -12.24
CA ALA A 36 3.65 -4.96 -11.46
C ALA A 36 4.17 -3.53 -11.24
N THR A 37 3.65 -2.54 -11.98
CA THR A 37 4.04 -1.14 -11.81
C THR A 37 3.18 -0.42 -10.77
N ALA A 38 1.95 -0.88 -10.55
CA ALA A 38 1.01 -0.30 -9.60
C ALA A 38 1.42 -0.58 -8.14
N ASP A 39 1.36 0.45 -7.30
CA ASP A 39 1.67 0.33 -5.87
C ASP A 39 0.71 -0.62 -5.15
N ALA A 40 -0.59 -0.58 -5.47
CA ALA A 40 -1.55 -1.55 -4.98
C ALA A 40 -1.21 -2.99 -5.42
N GLY A 41 -0.76 -3.19 -6.66
CA GLY A 41 -0.36 -4.50 -7.16
C GLY A 41 0.86 -5.06 -6.41
N LYS A 42 1.88 -4.21 -6.22
CA LYS A 42 3.06 -4.54 -5.41
C LYS A 42 2.70 -4.85 -3.94
N ALA A 43 1.77 -4.10 -3.35
CA ALA A 43 1.31 -4.33 -1.99
C ALA A 43 0.56 -5.66 -1.84
N TYR A 44 -0.29 -6.02 -2.81
CA TYR A 44 -0.92 -7.33 -2.84
C TYR A 44 0.11 -8.46 -2.97
N ALA A 45 1.14 -8.29 -3.80
CA ALA A 45 2.23 -9.28 -3.91
C ALA A 45 2.97 -9.46 -2.58
N ASP A 46 3.30 -8.37 -1.86
CA ASP A 46 3.91 -8.46 -0.53
C ASP A 46 3.02 -9.21 0.47
N ASN A 47 1.70 -9.04 0.39
CA ASN A 47 0.76 -9.72 1.27
C ASN A 47 0.73 -11.23 0.98
N VAL A 48 0.75 -11.63 -0.29
CA VAL A 48 0.84 -13.03 -0.69
C VAL A 48 2.12 -13.66 -0.14
N ASP A 49 3.26 -12.99 -0.31
CA ASP A 49 4.55 -13.45 0.22
C ASP A 49 4.48 -13.63 1.74
N ARG A 50 3.90 -12.67 2.48
CA ARG A 50 3.73 -12.80 3.94
C ARG A 50 2.79 -13.93 4.35
N LEU A 51 1.74 -14.19 3.57
CA LEU A 51 0.85 -15.33 3.80
C LEU A 51 1.56 -16.67 3.55
N LEU A 52 2.55 -16.70 2.66
CA LEU A 52 3.41 -17.86 2.40
C LEU A 52 4.56 -18.00 3.41
N GLY A 53 4.69 -17.08 4.36
CA GLY A 53 5.66 -17.13 5.45
C GLY A 53 6.88 -16.24 5.29
N GLU A 54 6.97 -15.48 4.20
CA GLU A 54 8.10 -14.58 3.93
C GLU A 54 8.01 -13.28 4.75
N GLU A 55 9.16 -12.76 5.17
CA GLU A 55 9.24 -11.43 5.78
C GLU A 55 9.40 -10.35 4.70
N ARG A 56 8.40 -9.47 4.57
CA ARG A 56 8.42 -8.34 3.63
C ARG A 56 8.18 -7.02 4.36
N PRO A 57 8.97 -5.95 4.09
CA PRO A 57 8.74 -4.64 4.69
C PRO A 57 7.38 -4.07 4.27
N PHE A 58 6.69 -3.38 5.19
CA PHE A 58 5.46 -2.66 4.84
C PHE A 58 5.81 -1.40 4.06
N ARG A 59 5.55 -1.44 2.75
CA ARG A 59 5.72 -0.30 1.85
C ARG A 59 4.44 0.53 1.82
N PHE A 60 4.55 1.79 1.37
CA PHE A 60 3.40 2.68 1.13
C PHE A 60 2.62 3.12 2.39
N ILE A 61 3.22 2.97 3.58
CA ILE A 61 2.64 3.41 4.87
C ILE A 61 3.04 4.83 5.27
N GLU A 62 4.10 5.37 4.67
CA GLU A 62 4.52 6.74 4.91
C GLU A 62 3.98 7.64 3.81
N GLU A 63 3.18 8.65 4.18
CA GLU A 63 2.99 9.82 3.33
C GLU A 63 4.34 10.54 3.25
N GLY A 64 5.12 10.24 2.20
CA GLY A 64 6.46 10.78 2.05
C GLY A 64 6.50 12.27 2.34
N LYS A 65 7.54 12.73 3.05
CA LYS A 65 7.81 14.10 3.53
C LYS A 65 7.80 15.16 2.41
N LYS A 66 6.68 15.34 1.70
CA LYS A 66 6.46 16.32 0.63
C LYS A 66 6.66 17.75 1.15
N GLY A 67 6.61 17.96 2.46
CA GLY A 67 6.88 19.25 3.10
C GLY A 67 8.35 19.65 3.19
N PHE A 68 9.31 18.71 3.24
CA PHE A 68 10.72 19.06 3.51
C PHE A 68 11.41 19.62 2.26
N LEU A 69 11.21 19.00 1.10
CA LEU A 69 11.77 19.47 -0.16
C LEU A 69 11.09 20.74 -0.67
N LYS A 70 9.78 20.91 -0.41
CA LYS A 70 9.06 22.14 -0.77
C LYS A 70 9.58 23.38 -0.02
N ARG A 71 10.08 23.20 1.21
CA ARG A 71 10.69 24.29 2.00
C ARG A 71 12.13 24.63 1.56
N LEU A 72 12.84 23.70 0.94
CA LEU A 72 14.22 23.92 0.47
C LEU A 72 14.29 24.58 -0.91
N PHE A 73 13.29 24.37 -1.76
CA PHE A 73 13.26 24.85 -3.15
C PHE A 73 12.17 25.91 -3.43
N GLY A 74 11.49 26.40 -2.40
CA GLY A 74 10.30 27.27 -2.52
C GLY A 74 10.40 28.58 -1.75
N GLY A 75 11.59 29.17 -1.67
CA GLY A 75 11.79 30.60 -1.42
C GLY A 75 11.84 31.36 -2.74
#